data_AF-A0A101GRT9-F1
#
_entry.id   AF-A0A101GRT9-F1
#
_cell.length_a   1.000
_cell.length_b   1.000
_cell.length_c   1.000
_cell.angle_alpha   90.00
_cell.angle_beta   90.00
_cell.angle_gamma   90.00
#
_symmetry.space_group_name_H-M   'P 1'
#
loop_
_entity.id
_entity.type
_entity.pdbx_description
1 polymer ?
#
loop_
_entity_poly.entity_id
_entity_poly.type
_entity_poly.pdbx_seq_one_letter_code
_entity_poly.pdbx_strand_id
1 'polypeptide(L)'
;MARAAAGLNSRDLTLVTEVDGFEVYADPMLEKAFYNLFGDAVLYAGPAPTVGVHCQRRERSLVIVVEDDGPGIPAGEKEKIFIRGFGKNTGLGLFLVREILSTTGIAIRETGEPGKSARFEIVVPEGGWRVRGAATGV
;
A
#
# COMPACT_ATOMS: atom_id res chain seq x y z
N MET A 1 -8.28 2.23 -4.93
CA MET A 1 -8.46 2.32 -3.47
C MET A 1 -9.87 1.91 -3.04
N ALA A 2 -10.91 2.70 -3.36
CA ALA A 2 -12.27 2.42 -2.90
C ALA A 2 -12.80 1.02 -3.27
N ARG A 3 -12.47 0.50 -4.47
CA ARG A 3 -12.86 -0.85 -4.90
C ARG A 3 -12.09 -1.97 -4.16
N ALA A 4 -10.79 -1.77 -3.91
CA ALA A 4 -9.96 -2.71 -3.12
C ALA A 4 -10.50 -2.88 -1.70
N ALA A 5 -10.92 -1.77 -1.07
CA ALA A 5 -11.52 -1.77 0.26
C ALA A 5 -12.91 -2.44 0.29
N ALA A 6 -13.68 -2.38 -0.82
CA ALA A 6 -15.01 -2.97 -0.90
C ALA A 6 -15.02 -4.51 -0.86
N GLY A 7 -13.88 -5.15 -1.14
CA GLY A 7 -13.69 -6.60 -0.99
C GLY A 7 -13.39 -7.04 0.45
N LEU A 8 -13.17 -6.08 1.36
CA LEU A 8 -12.97 -6.32 2.79
C LEU A 8 -14.25 -5.91 3.52
N ASN A 9 -14.64 -6.65 4.55
CA ASN A 9 -15.80 -6.27 5.34
C ASN A 9 -15.46 -4.98 6.10
N SER A 10 -16.31 -3.96 6.02
CA SER A 10 -16.09 -2.67 6.72
C SER A 10 -16.09 -2.78 8.24
N ARG A 11 -16.41 -3.97 8.78
CA ARG A 11 -16.27 -4.30 10.21
C ARG A 11 -14.87 -4.75 10.60
N ASP A 12 -14.02 -5.07 9.63
CA ASP A 12 -12.71 -5.68 9.87
C ASP A 12 -11.57 -4.66 9.84
N LEU A 13 -11.77 -3.45 9.30
CA LEU A 13 -10.81 -2.34 9.37
C LEU A 13 -11.47 -0.97 9.25
N THR A 14 -10.80 0.05 9.76
CA THR A 14 -11.07 1.47 9.48
C THR A 14 -10.08 1.96 8.44
N LEU A 15 -10.56 2.54 7.34
CA LEU A 15 -9.70 3.12 6.30
C LEU A 15 -9.80 4.65 6.33
N VAL A 16 -8.67 5.33 6.48
CA VAL A 16 -8.56 6.79 6.42
C VAL A 16 -7.76 7.15 5.16
N THR A 17 -8.36 7.91 4.23
CA THR A 17 -7.73 8.19 2.94
C THR A 17 -7.58 9.69 2.67
N GLU A 18 -6.36 10.10 2.32
CA GLU A 18 -6.00 11.45 1.88
C GLU A 18 -5.22 11.36 0.54
N VAL A 19 -5.91 10.94 -0.52
CA VAL A 19 -5.30 10.54 -1.81
C VAL A 19 -5.79 11.33 -3.02
N ASP A 20 -6.47 12.45 -2.81
CA ASP A 20 -7.05 13.23 -3.90
C ASP A 20 -5.99 13.97 -4.73
N GLY A 21 -6.35 14.23 -6.00
CA GLY A 21 -5.55 15.09 -6.89
C GLY A 21 -4.46 14.40 -7.70
N PHE A 22 -4.32 13.05 -7.64
CA PHE A 22 -3.34 12.31 -8.44
C PHE A 22 -3.96 11.16 -9.23
N GLU A 23 -3.36 10.85 -10.38
CA GLU A 23 -3.63 9.65 -11.18
C GLU A 23 -2.32 8.93 -11.44
N VAL A 24 -2.33 7.61 -11.32
CA VAL A 24 -1.14 6.76 -11.40
C VAL A 24 -1.31 5.79 -12.56
N TYR A 25 -0.30 5.69 -13.40
CA TYR A 25 -0.16 4.63 -14.39
C TYR A 25 0.38 3.38 -13.68
N ALA A 26 -0.44 2.33 -13.63
CA ALA A 26 -0.11 1.10 -12.94
C ALA A 26 -0.72 -0.11 -13.62
N ASP A 27 -0.25 -1.29 -13.23
CA ASP A 27 -0.81 -2.56 -13.64
C ASP A 27 -2.31 -2.65 -13.26
N PRO A 28 -3.19 -3.23 -14.10
CA PRO A 28 -4.60 -3.42 -13.76
C PRO A 28 -4.84 -4.18 -12.45
N MET A 29 -3.89 -5.00 -12.01
CA MET A 29 -3.91 -5.72 -10.74
C MET A 29 -3.50 -4.86 -9.54
N LEU A 30 -3.23 -3.57 -9.70
CA LEU A 30 -2.90 -2.66 -8.58
C LEU A 30 -3.93 -2.74 -7.45
N GLU A 31 -5.20 -2.94 -7.78
CA GLU A 31 -6.27 -3.14 -6.80
C GLU A 31 -5.99 -4.33 -5.86
N LYS A 32 -5.47 -5.43 -6.40
CA LYS A 32 -5.08 -6.62 -5.65
C LYS A 32 -3.87 -6.38 -4.75
N ALA A 33 -2.94 -5.53 -5.18
CA ALA A 33 -1.81 -5.12 -4.34
C ALA A 33 -2.31 -4.41 -3.07
N PHE A 34 -3.23 -3.46 -3.21
CA PHE A 34 -3.83 -2.79 -2.05
C PHE A 34 -4.69 -3.73 -1.20
N TYR A 35 -5.45 -4.63 -1.82
CA TYR A 35 -6.21 -5.64 -1.09
C TYR A 35 -5.30 -6.49 -0.19
N ASN A 36 -4.14 -6.92 -0.69
CA ASN A 36 -3.17 -7.67 0.10
C ASN A 36 -2.60 -6.85 1.26
N LEU A 37 -2.23 -5.59 1.04
CA LEU A 37 -1.72 -4.71 2.10
C LEU A 37 -2.75 -4.50 3.22
N PHE A 38 -4.01 -4.27 2.85
CA PHE A 38 -5.09 -4.11 3.83
C PHE A 38 -5.42 -5.42 4.53
N GLY A 39 -5.34 -6.56 3.83
CA GLY A 39 -5.50 -7.89 4.42
C GLY A 39 -4.41 -8.22 5.45
N ASP A 40 -3.17 -7.78 5.21
CA ASP A 40 -2.09 -7.91 6.19
C ASP A 40 -2.37 -7.08 7.45
N ALA A 41 -2.87 -5.85 7.31
CA ALA A 41 -3.29 -5.06 8.47
C ALA A 41 -4.39 -5.78 9.28
N VAL A 42 -5.44 -6.29 8.62
CA VAL A 42 -6.50 -7.09 9.29
C VAL A 42 -5.93 -8.30 10.03
N LEU A 43 -4.90 -8.95 9.48
CA LEU A 43 -4.31 -10.14 10.06
C LEU A 43 -3.35 -9.85 11.23
N TYR A 44 -2.62 -8.74 11.18
CA TYR A 44 -1.47 -8.51 12.07
C TYR A 44 -1.62 -7.28 12.99
N ALA A 45 -2.42 -6.28 12.63
CA ALA A 45 -2.53 -5.03 13.39
C ALA A 45 -3.53 -5.09 14.57
N GLY A 46 -4.23 -6.22 14.74
CA GLY A 46 -5.08 -6.48 15.91
C GLY A 46 -6.58 -6.36 15.63
N PRO A 47 -7.43 -6.26 16.67
CA PRO A 47 -8.88 -6.15 16.47
C PRO A 47 -9.25 -4.75 15.97
N ALA A 48 -9.86 -4.67 14.77
CA ALA A 48 -10.33 -3.44 14.13
C ALA A 48 -9.21 -2.39 13.86
N PRO A 49 -8.17 -2.74 13.08
CA PRO A 49 -7.06 -1.85 12.78
C PRO A 49 -7.49 -0.62 11.99
N THR A 50 -6.74 0.46 12.19
CA THR A 50 -6.84 1.69 11.39
C THR A 50 -5.73 1.70 10.37
N VAL A 51 -6.09 1.78 9.09
CA VAL A 51 -5.14 1.93 7.98
C VAL A 51 -5.27 3.32 7.37
N GLY A 52 -4.20 4.10 7.47
CA GLY A 52 -4.04 5.38 6.80
C GLY A 52 -3.45 5.21 5.40
N VAL A 53 -4.02 5.89 4.41
CA VAL A 53 -3.49 5.95 3.05
C VAL A 53 -3.39 7.41 2.61
N HIS A 54 -2.19 7.87 2.26
CA HIS A 54 -2.00 9.24 1.80
C HIS A 54 -0.93 9.34 0.72
N CYS A 55 -0.98 10.42 -0.06
CA CYS A 55 -0.05 10.67 -1.16
C CYS A 55 0.88 11.84 -0.83
N GLN A 56 2.18 11.67 -1.09
CA GLN A 56 3.18 12.72 -0.94
C GLN A 56 3.94 12.90 -2.26
N ARG A 57 3.83 14.08 -2.86
CA ARG A 57 4.69 14.45 -3.99
C ARG A 57 6.11 14.70 -3.48
N ARG A 58 7.09 14.09 -4.13
CA ARG A 58 8.52 14.39 -4.01
C ARG A 58 9.02 15.01 -5.32
N GLU A 59 10.26 15.48 -5.33
CA GLU A 59 10.82 16.20 -6.49
C GLU A 59 10.66 15.44 -7.81
N ARG A 60 10.85 14.11 -7.79
CA ARG A 60 10.83 13.25 -8.99
C ARG A 60 9.96 11.99 -8.85
N SER A 61 9.06 11.95 -7.87
CA SER A 61 8.21 10.78 -7.64
C SER A 61 6.93 11.16 -6.91
N LEU A 62 5.94 10.28 -6.99
CA LEU A 62 4.79 10.27 -6.10
C LEU A 62 4.97 9.11 -5.13
N VAL A 63 4.89 9.37 -3.84
CA VAL A 63 4.96 8.35 -2.80
C VAL A 63 3.56 8.15 -2.24
N ILE A 64 3.01 6.96 -2.41
CA ILE A 64 1.77 6.54 -1.75
C ILE A 64 2.18 5.81 -0.48
N VAL A 65 1.71 6.27 0.66
CA VAL A 65 1.99 5.68 1.97
C VAL A 65 0.76 4.89 2.39
N VAL A 66 0.96 3.64 2.81
CA VAL A 66 -0.04 2.81 3.49
C VAL A 66 0.53 2.46 4.85
N GLU A 67 -0.14 2.89 5.92
CA GLU A 67 0.34 2.71 7.29
C GLU A 67 -0.78 2.19 8.19
N ASP A 68 -0.48 1.18 9.00
CA ASP A 68 -1.39 0.65 10.02
C ASP A 68 -0.95 1.02 11.44
N ASP A 69 -1.86 0.84 12.40
CA ASP A 69 -1.64 1.03 13.83
C ASP A 69 -1.22 -0.26 14.56
N GLY A 70 -0.65 -1.22 13.81
CA GLY A 70 -0.22 -2.51 14.30
C GLY A 70 1.15 -2.52 14.97
N PRO A 71 1.66 -3.70 15.37
CA PRO A 71 2.96 -3.82 16.02
C PRO A 71 4.15 -3.59 15.07
N GLY A 72 3.92 -3.32 13.79
CA GLY A 72 4.96 -3.16 12.79
C GLY A 72 5.76 -4.42 12.49
N ILE A 73 6.77 -4.26 11.62
CA ILE A 73 7.58 -5.36 11.11
C ILE A 73 9.01 -5.27 11.69
N PRO A 74 9.56 -6.37 12.25
CA PRO A 74 10.93 -6.39 12.76
C PRO A 74 11.95 -5.92 11.72
N ALA A 75 12.96 -5.15 12.17
CA ALA A 75 13.95 -4.56 11.27
C ALA A 75 14.66 -5.60 10.37
N GLY A 76 14.95 -6.79 10.89
CA GLY A 76 15.60 -7.88 10.15
C GLY A 76 14.68 -8.63 9.18
N GLU A 77 13.40 -8.28 9.10
CA GLU A 77 12.38 -8.91 8.26
C GLU A 77 11.85 -8.01 7.14
N LYS A 78 12.04 -6.69 7.23
CA LYS A 78 11.44 -5.68 6.32
C LYS A 78 11.62 -5.97 4.82
N GLU A 79 12.77 -6.51 4.41
CA GLU A 79 12.98 -6.92 3.01
C GLU A 79 12.52 -8.37 2.75
N LYS A 80 12.60 -9.23 3.77
CA LYS A 80 12.28 -10.66 3.66
C LYS A 80 10.79 -10.91 3.44
N ILE A 81 9.92 -10.06 3.96
CA ILE A 81 8.46 -10.14 3.76
C ILE A 81 8.05 -10.13 2.27
N PHE A 82 8.88 -9.56 1.39
CA PHE A 82 8.64 -9.55 -0.05
C PHE A 82 9.19 -10.80 -0.77
N ILE A 83 9.85 -11.71 -0.05
CA ILE A 83 10.34 -12.99 -0.60
C ILE A 83 9.21 -13.99 -0.60
N ARG A 84 9.04 -14.69 -1.72
CA ARG A 84 8.05 -15.75 -1.89
C ARG A 84 8.18 -16.79 -0.77
N GLY A 85 7.09 -17.01 -0.04
CA GLY A 85 7.02 -18.02 1.03
C GLY A 85 7.48 -17.55 2.41
N PHE A 86 7.83 -16.27 2.57
CA PHE A 86 8.16 -15.69 3.88
C PHE A 86 6.91 -15.20 4.63
N GLY A 87 6.85 -15.37 5.95
CA GLY A 87 5.73 -14.95 6.81
C GLY A 87 4.75 -16.08 7.14
N LYS A 88 3.61 -15.75 7.76
CA LYS A 88 2.55 -16.73 8.08
C LYS A 88 1.61 -16.92 6.87
N ASN A 89 0.82 -17.99 6.86
CA ASN A 89 0.01 -18.47 5.73
C ASN A 89 0.84 -19.00 4.55
N THR A 90 0.77 -18.35 3.38
CA THR A 90 1.44 -18.80 2.15
C THR A 90 2.69 -17.98 1.81
N GLY A 91 2.89 -16.82 2.45
CA GLY A 91 3.96 -15.88 2.10
C GLY A 91 3.88 -15.39 0.65
N LEU A 92 2.68 -15.40 0.06
CA LEU A 92 2.45 -14.95 -1.32
C LEU A 92 1.92 -13.52 -1.41
N GLY A 93 1.37 -12.97 -0.33
CA GLY A 93 0.69 -11.66 -0.33
C GLY A 93 1.61 -10.51 -0.75
N LEU A 94 2.60 -10.21 0.08
CA LEU A 94 3.57 -9.12 -0.16
C LEU A 94 4.54 -9.42 -1.30
N PHE A 95 4.91 -10.67 -1.52
CA PHE A 95 5.61 -11.08 -2.74
C PHE A 95 4.85 -10.64 -3.99
N LEU A 96 3.55 -10.99 -4.09
CA LEU A 96 2.72 -10.62 -5.23
C LEU A 96 2.53 -9.10 -5.34
N VAL A 97 2.43 -8.38 -4.21
CA VAL A 97 2.40 -6.90 -4.22
C VAL A 97 3.63 -6.35 -4.92
N ARG A 98 4.83 -6.83 -4.57
CA ARG A 98 6.07 -6.37 -5.21
C ARG A 98 6.09 -6.68 -6.70
N GLU A 99 5.65 -7.87 -7.12
CA GLU A 99 5.59 -8.24 -8.54
C GLU A 99 4.63 -7.34 -9.33
N ILE A 100 3.40 -7.13 -8.83
CA ILE A 100 2.39 -6.28 -9.48
C ILE A 100 2.90 -4.85 -9.68
N LEU A 101 3.50 -4.27 -8.64
CA LEU A 101 4.02 -2.89 -8.69
C LEU A 101 5.20 -2.78 -9.67
N SER A 102 6.11 -3.76 -9.63
CA SER A 102 7.32 -3.78 -10.45
C SER A 102 7.02 -3.83 -11.96
N THR A 103 5.86 -4.39 -12.39
CA THR A 103 5.43 -4.40 -13.80
C THR A 103 5.40 -3.00 -14.43
N THR A 104 5.16 -1.96 -13.62
CA THR A 104 5.11 -0.55 -14.05
C THR A 104 6.24 0.30 -13.50
N GLY A 105 7.30 -0.34 -12.99
CA GLY A 105 8.45 0.35 -12.41
C GLY A 105 8.15 1.00 -11.04
N ILE A 106 7.00 0.70 -10.44
CA ILE A 106 6.65 1.18 -9.11
C ILE A 106 7.38 0.31 -8.08
N ALA A 107 8.08 0.95 -7.14
CA ALA A 107 8.76 0.26 -6.05
C ALA A 107 7.91 0.24 -4.79
N ILE A 108 8.15 -0.73 -3.90
CA ILE A 108 7.59 -0.77 -2.55
C ILE A 108 8.69 -0.99 -1.52
N ARG A 109 8.60 -0.33 -0.37
CA ARG A 109 9.48 -0.52 0.78
C ARG A 109 8.69 -0.49 2.07
N GLU A 110 9.13 -1.27 3.05
CA GLU A 110 8.62 -1.18 4.42
C GLU A 110 9.56 -0.26 5.23
N THR A 111 8.97 0.73 5.89
CA THR A 111 9.66 1.87 6.52
C THR A 111 9.12 2.18 7.92
N GLY A 112 8.21 1.36 8.43
CA GLY A 112 7.55 1.54 9.72
C GLY A 112 8.49 1.27 10.90
N GLU A 113 8.05 1.68 12.08
CA GLU A 113 8.82 1.46 13.30
C GLU A 113 8.39 0.14 13.97
N PRO A 114 9.33 -0.81 14.21
CA PRO A 114 9.01 -2.02 14.95
C PRO A 114 8.43 -1.69 16.33
N GLY A 115 7.31 -2.32 16.66
CA GLY A 115 6.54 -2.06 17.88
C GLY A 115 5.52 -0.92 17.78
N LYS A 116 5.38 -0.25 16.63
CA LYS A 116 4.46 0.91 16.48
C LYS A 116 3.57 0.91 15.24
N SER A 117 4.13 0.62 14.06
CA SER A 117 3.37 0.62 12.81
C SER A 117 4.07 -0.19 11.73
N ALA A 118 3.31 -0.83 10.83
CA ALA A 118 3.83 -1.22 9.53
C ALA A 118 3.52 -0.09 8.54
N ARG A 119 4.55 0.40 7.85
CA ARG A 119 4.44 1.54 6.93
C ARG A 119 5.07 1.21 5.59
N PHE A 120 4.23 1.03 4.59
CA PHE A 120 4.63 0.74 3.22
C PHE A 120 4.67 2.02 2.39
N GLU A 121 5.85 2.32 1.82
CA GLU A 121 6.01 3.38 0.82
C GLU A 121 6.01 2.76 -0.58
N ILE A 122 5.00 3.10 -1.37
CA ILE A 122 4.87 2.76 -2.78
C ILE A 122 5.35 3.97 -3.59
N VAL A 123 6.50 3.83 -4.26
CA VAL A 123 7.18 4.90 -4.97
C VAL A 123 6.89 4.79 -6.46
N VAL A 124 6.05 5.68 -6.95
CA VAL A 124 5.74 5.82 -8.37
C VAL A 124 6.76 6.75 -9.02
N PRO A 125 7.52 6.28 -10.04
CA PRO A 125 8.57 7.07 -10.67
C PRO A 125 7.98 8.26 -11.45
N GLU A 126 8.85 9.21 -11.79
CA GLU A 126 8.55 10.29 -12.72
C GLU A 126 7.95 9.74 -14.02
N GLY A 127 6.90 10.40 -14.54
CA GLY A 127 6.14 9.94 -15.71
C GLY A 127 5.11 8.83 -15.43
N GLY A 128 5.18 8.16 -14.27
CA GLY A 128 4.20 7.16 -13.82
C GLY A 128 2.97 7.76 -13.13
N TRP A 129 2.87 9.08 -13.00
CA TRP A 129 1.76 9.76 -12.36
C TRP A 129 1.51 11.15 -12.95
N ARG A 130 0.31 11.67 -12.75
CA ARG A 130 -0.08 13.05 -13.08
C ARG A 130 -0.98 13.64 -12.01
N VAL A 131 -1.01 14.96 -11.91
CA VAL A 131 -2.03 15.64 -11.12
C VAL A 131 -3.35 15.52 -11.89
N ARG A 132 -4.43 15.12 -11.20
CA ARG A 132 -5.77 15.15 -11.78
C ARG A 132 -6.08 16.60 -12.13
N GLY A 133 -6.17 16.90 -13.41
CA GLY A 133 -6.58 18.24 -13.85
C GLY A 133 -7.95 18.57 -13.28
N ALA A 134 -8.14 19.82 -12.85
CA ALA A 134 -9.49 20.33 -12.59
C ALA A 134 -10.31 20.03 -13.84
N ALA A 135 -11.48 19.40 -13.68
CA ALA A 135 -12.39 19.21 -14.78
C ALA A 135 -12.67 20.60 -15.39
N THR A 136 -12.11 20.87 -16.55
CA THR A 136 -12.55 21.99 -17.37
C THR A 136 -13.97 21.64 -17.79
N GLY A 137 -14.95 22.09 -17.00
CA GLY A 137 -16.34 22.05 -17.39
C GLY A 137 -16.48 22.81 -18.71
N VAL A 138 -16.89 22.09 -19.74
CA VAL A 138 -17.45 22.65 -20.97
C VAL A 138 -18.94 22.40 -20.95
#